data_AF-A0A536PJC2-F1
#
_entry.id   AF-A0A536PJC2-F1
#
_cell.length_a   1.000
_cell.length_b   1.000
_cell.length_c   1.000
_cell.angle_alpha   90.00
_cell.angle_beta   90.00
_cell.angle_gamma   90.00
#
_symmetry.space_group_name_H-M   'P 1'
#
loop_
_entity.id
_entity.type
_entity.pdbx_description
1 polymer ?
#
loop_
_entity_poly.entity_id
_entity_poly.type
_entity_poly.pdbx_seq_one_letter_code
_entity_poly.pdbx_strand_id
1 'polypeptide(L)'
;MFAISLGAGERWGLPSQQPTLLALLYLVASTVGLFATSLYVLGRWSASATAYQFVLFPLVTVVAAALLAGEGVGATFLVGAAIVMCGVAVAASRGSTTRRTVELPRITTDQRGA
;
A
#
# COMPACT_ATOMS: atom_id res chain seq x y z
N MET A 1 -25.87 -15.88 -12.64
CA MET A 1 -25.12 -15.88 -13.92
C MET A 1 -24.22 -17.10 -14.14
N PHE A 2 -23.99 -17.97 -13.15
CA PHE A 2 -23.29 -19.25 -13.35
C PHE A 2 -24.08 -20.26 -14.22
N ALA A 3 -25.41 -20.31 -14.07
CA ALA A 3 -26.26 -21.28 -14.78
C ALA A 3 -26.28 -21.09 -16.31
N ILE A 4 -26.12 -19.85 -16.80
CA ILE A 4 -26.02 -19.54 -18.24
C ILE A 4 -24.68 -20.00 -18.82
N SER A 5 -23.58 -19.86 -18.07
CA SER A 5 -22.24 -20.28 -18.50
C SER A 5 -22.10 -21.82 -18.57
N LEU A 6 -22.73 -22.56 -17.65
CA LEU A 6 -22.81 -24.02 -17.74
C LEU A 6 -23.57 -24.51 -18.99
N GLY A 7 -24.62 -23.78 -19.41
CA GLY A 7 -25.39 -24.10 -20.63
C GLY A 7 -24.66 -23.74 -21.93
N ALA A 8 -23.66 -22.84 -21.88
CA ALA A 8 -22.91 -22.37 -23.04
C ALA A 8 -21.75 -23.28 -23.47
N GLY A 9 -21.47 -24.37 -22.72
CA GLY A 9 -20.44 -25.34 -23.09
C GLY A 9 -19.02 -24.79 -23.02
N GLU A 10 -18.80 -23.69 -22.28
CA GLU A 10 -17.47 -23.15 -22.05
C GLU A 10 -16.61 -24.22 -21.36
N ARG A 11 -15.42 -24.46 -21.90
CA ARG A 11 -14.48 -25.43 -21.30
C ARG A 11 -13.94 -24.80 -20.03
N TRP A 12 -14.52 -25.15 -18.89
CA TRP A 12 -13.96 -24.87 -17.56
C TRP A 12 -12.71 -25.73 -17.36
N GLY A 13 -11.65 -25.37 -18.10
CA GLY A 13 -10.34 -25.95 -17.92
C GLY A 13 -9.70 -25.30 -16.70
N LEU A 14 -9.59 -26.04 -15.61
CA LEU A 14 -8.62 -25.66 -14.58
C LEU A 14 -7.25 -25.46 -15.26
N PRO A 15 -6.48 -24.43 -14.88
CA PRO A 15 -5.18 -24.18 -15.48
C PRO A 15 -4.29 -25.41 -15.29
N SER A 16 -4.18 -26.22 -16.35
CA SER A 16 -3.42 -27.47 -16.37
C SER A 16 -1.96 -27.24 -16.77
N GLN A 17 -1.66 -26.04 -17.26
CA GLN A 17 -0.32 -25.64 -17.67
C GLN A 17 0.50 -25.20 -16.45
N GLN A 18 1.67 -25.82 -16.29
CA GLN A 18 2.59 -25.56 -15.19
C GLN A 18 2.99 -24.08 -15.02
N PRO A 19 3.22 -23.29 -16.10
CA PRO A 19 3.50 -21.85 -15.98
C PRO A 19 2.36 -21.06 -15.34
N THR A 20 1.10 -21.41 -15.65
CA THR A 20 -0.07 -20.72 -15.10
C THR A 20 -0.23 -20.98 -13.61
N LEU A 21 0.06 -22.21 -13.17
CA LEU A 21 0.06 -22.55 -11.75
C LEU A 21 1.14 -21.78 -10.97
N LEU A 22 2.33 -21.63 -11.55
CA LEU A 22 3.41 -20.83 -10.96
C LEU A 22 3.05 -19.35 -10.89
N ALA A 23 2.45 -18.78 -11.94
CA ALA A 23 1.98 -17.39 -11.94
C ALA A 23 0.90 -17.16 -10.87
N LEU A 24 -0.04 -18.09 -10.73
CA LEU A 24 -1.06 -18.05 -9.67
C LEU A 24 -0.44 -18.14 -8.27
N LEU A 25 0.50 -19.07 -8.06
CA LEU A 25 1.20 -19.20 -6.78
C LEU A 25 1.96 -17.92 -6.44
N TYR A 26 2.66 -17.35 -7.42
CA TYR A 26 3.36 -16.08 -7.27
C TYR A 26 2.41 -14.94 -6.90
N LEU A 27 1.26 -14.82 -7.57
CA LEU A 27 0.27 -13.79 -7.28
C LEU A 27 -0.31 -13.92 -5.87
N VAL A 28 -0.64 -15.14 -5.44
CA VAL A 28 -1.17 -15.41 -4.11
C VAL A 28 -0.11 -15.10 -3.04
N ALA A 29 1.10 -15.62 -3.20
CA ALA A 29 2.18 -15.44 -2.24
C ALA A 29 2.59 -13.96 -2.11
N SER A 30 2.72 -13.24 -3.23
CA SER A 30 3.05 -11.81 -3.23
C SER A 30 1.94 -10.97 -2.60
N THR A 31 0.67 -11.27 -2.88
CA THR A 31 -0.46 -10.54 -2.28
C THR A 31 -0.52 -10.74 -0.77
N VAL A 32 -0.43 -12.00 -0.31
CA VAL A 32 -0.43 -12.33 1.13
C VAL A 32 0.77 -11.68 1.82
N GLY A 33 1.96 -11.76 1.21
CA GLY A 33 3.17 -11.13 1.74
C GLY A 33 3.06 -9.61 1.83
N LEU A 34 2.52 -8.95 0.80
CA LEU A 34 2.35 -7.50 0.77
C LEU A 34 1.35 -7.02 1.81
N PHE A 35 0.23 -7.75 1.94
CA PHE A 35 -0.79 -7.45 2.95
C PHE A 35 -0.25 -7.65 4.36
N ALA A 36 0.41 -8.78 4.64
CA ALA A 36 1.03 -9.05 5.93
C ALA A 36 2.10 -8.00 6.28
N THR A 37 2.93 -7.60 5.32
CA THR A 37 3.92 -6.53 5.49
C THR A 37 3.25 -5.19 5.80
N SER A 38 2.14 -4.88 5.10
CA SER A 38 1.36 -3.66 5.36
C SER A 38 0.82 -3.63 6.79
N LEU A 39 0.27 -4.74 7.28
CA LEU A 39 -0.20 -4.87 8.66
C LEU A 39 0.96 -4.79 9.67
N TYR A 40 2.10 -5.40 9.36
CA TYR A 40 3.31 -5.32 10.20
C TYR A 40 3.80 -3.87 10.35
N VAL A 41 3.89 -3.13 9.25
CA VAL A 41 4.27 -1.72 9.26
C VAL A 41 3.25 -0.90 10.04
N LEU A 42 1.96 -1.14 9.82
CA LEU A 42 0.88 -0.45 10.54
C LEU A 42 0.88 -0.73 12.06
N GLY A 43 1.29 -1.93 12.47
CA GLY A 43 1.45 -2.27 13.89
C GLY A 43 2.66 -1.60 14.54
N ARG A 44 3.66 -1.18 13.76
CA ARG A 44 4.93 -0.61 14.27
C ARG A 44 5.03 0.92 14.11
N TRP A 45 4.25 1.52 13.21
CA TRP A 45 4.29 2.95 12.88
C TRP A 45 2.89 3.57 12.90
N SER A 46 2.80 4.91 13.02
CA SER A 46 1.52 5.61 12.94
C SER A 46 0.89 5.47 11.55
N ALA A 47 -0.44 5.50 11.46
CA ALA A 47 -1.17 5.37 10.19
C ALA A 47 -0.70 6.39 9.12
N SER A 48 -0.35 7.60 9.54
CA SER A 48 0.21 8.63 8.67
C SER A 48 1.59 8.27 8.11
N ALA A 49 2.44 7.59 8.90
CA ALA A 49 3.73 7.12 8.43
C ALA A 49 3.59 5.97 7.42
N THR A 50 2.65 5.06 7.66
CA THR A 50 2.34 3.95 6.75
C THR A 50 1.83 4.43 5.38
N ALA A 51 1.17 5.60 5.32
CA ALA A 51 0.69 6.17 4.05
C ALA A 51 1.83 6.60 3.10
N TYR A 52 3.05 6.83 3.60
CA TYR A 52 4.21 7.15 2.74
C TYR A 52 4.57 6.04 1.77
N GLN A 53 4.13 4.79 2.02
CA GLN A 53 4.37 3.68 1.11
C GLN A 53 3.89 4.00 -0.31
N PHE A 54 2.70 4.61 -0.46
CA PHE A 54 2.11 4.89 -1.77
C PHE A 54 2.92 5.87 -2.61
N VAL A 55 3.67 6.76 -1.96
CA VAL A 55 4.57 7.71 -2.64
C VAL A 55 5.90 7.05 -2.99
N LEU A 56 6.37 6.11 -2.17
CA LEU A 56 7.61 5.38 -2.39
C LEU A 56 7.49 4.25 -3.42
N PHE A 57 6.32 3.60 -3.52
CA PHE A 57 6.05 2.51 -4.49
C PHE A 57 6.55 2.82 -5.90
N PRO A 58 6.13 3.91 -6.58
CA PRO A 58 6.55 4.19 -7.95
C PRO A 58 8.08 4.37 -8.08
N LEU A 59 8.73 4.95 -7.08
CA LEU A 59 10.17 5.13 -7.07
C LEU A 59 10.90 3.78 -6.99
N VAL A 60 10.49 2.93 -6.05
CA VAL A 60 11.05 1.57 -5.89
C VAL A 60 10.78 0.73 -7.13
N THR A 61 9.57 0.82 -7.70
CA THR A 61 9.20 0.11 -8.94
C THR A 61 10.08 0.51 -10.10
N VAL A 62 10.41 1.79 -10.29
CA VAL A 62 11.28 2.17 -11.41
C VAL A 62 12.73 1.78 -11.18
N VAL A 63 13.24 1.89 -9.95
CA VAL A 63 14.58 1.37 -9.64
C VAL A 63 14.63 -0.13 -9.91
N ALA A 64 13.62 -0.88 -9.48
CA ALA A 64 13.51 -2.30 -9.78
C ALA A 64 13.41 -2.56 -11.28
N ALA A 65 12.61 -1.80 -12.03
CA ALA A 65 12.49 -1.93 -13.47
C ALA A 65 13.81 -1.64 -14.19
N ALA A 66 14.52 -0.58 -13.83
CA ALA A 66 15.83 -0.25 -14.40
C ALA A 66 16.85 -1.37 -14.14
N LEU A 67 16.84 -1.97 -12.94
CA LEU A 67 17.74 -3.05 -12.56
C LEU A 67 17.36 -4.40 -13.20
N LEU A 68 16.06 -4.74 -13.26
CA LEU A 68 15.59 -6.04 -13.78
C LEU A 68 15.48 -6.05 -15.31
N ALA A 69 15.00 -4.98 -15.92
CA ALA A 69 14.79 -4.88 -17.37
C ALA A 69 16.01 -4.30 -18.10
N GLY A 70 16.96 -3.67 -17.37
CA GLY A 70 18.13 -3.04 -17.97
C GLY A 70 17.80 -1.80 -18.82
N GLU A 71 16.59 -1.27 -18.71
CA GLU A 71 16.15 -0.10 -19.47
C GLU A 71 16.79 1.17 -18.92
N GLY A 72 17.36 1.97 -19.84
CA GLY A 72 17.98 3.24 -19.51
C GLY A 72 16.96 4.23 -18.95
N VAL A 73 17.21 4.73 -17.75
CA VAL A 73 16.36 5.71 -17.09
C VAL A 73 16.43 7.04 -17.86
N GLY A 74 15.35 7.39 -18.56
CA GLY A 74 15.28 8.61 -19.36
C GLY A 74 15.33 9.89 -18.51
N ALA A 75 15.79 11.00 -19.10
CA ALA A 75 15.96 12.28 -18.41
C ALA A 75 14.63 12.82 -17.81
N THR A 76 13.51 12.63 -18.49
CA THR A 76 12.17 12.99 -17.98
C THR A 76 11.78 12.20 -16.74
N PHE A 77 12.20 10.93 -16.63
CA PHE A 77 11.99 10.15 -15.42
C PHE A 77 12.77 10.74 -14.24
N LEU A 78 14.02 11.14 -14.45
CA LEU A 78 14.84 11.75 -13.40
C LEU A 78 14.21 13.05 -12.86
N VAL A 79 13.64 13.87 -13.75
CA VAL A 79 12.89 15.08 -13.36
C VAL A 79 11.66 14.70 -12.53
N GLY A 80 10.88 13.71 -12.98
CA GLY A 80 9.74 13.20 -12.21
C GLY A 80 10.14 12.66 -10.84
N ALA A 81 11.21 11.87 -10.76
CA ALA A 81 11.75 11.33 -9.52
C ALA A 81 12.19 12.43 -8.56
N ALA A 82 12.85 13.48 -9.05
CA ALA A 82 13.24 14.64 -8.26
C ALA A 82 12.01 15.36 -7.67
N ILE A 83 10.96 15.57 -8.48
CA ILE A 83 9.70 16.19 -8.03
C ILE A 83 9.04 15.34 -6.94
N VAL A 84 8.95 14.02 -7.14
CA VAL A 84 8.39 13.09 -6.13
C VAL A 84 9.19 13.14 -4.84
N MET A 85 10.51 13.09 -4.91
CA MET A 85 11.39 13.18 -3.73
C MET A 85 11.20 14.49 -2.97
N CYS A 86 11.07 15.62 -3.67
CA CYS A 86 10.72 16.90 -3.05
C CYS A 86 9.36 16.83 -2.36
N GLY A 87 8.34 16.25 -3.01
CA GLY A 87 7.01 16.05 -2.42
C GLY A 87 7.04 15.22 -1.14
N VAL A 88 7.80 14.11 -1.14
CA VAL A 88 8.00 13.26 0.04
C VAL A 88 8.67 14.03 1.17
N ALA A 89 9.73 14.78 0.89
CA ALA A 89 10.44 15.57 1.90
C ALA A 89 9.54 16.64 2.54
N VAL A 90 8.69 17.30 1.73
CA VAL A 90 7.72 18.29 2.23
C VAL A 90 6.61 17.62 3.04
N ALA A 91 6.08 16.48 2.62
CA ALA A 91 5.07 15.77 3.38
C ALA A 91 5.63 15.26 4.72
N ALA A 92 6.83 14.65 4.71
CA ALA A 92 7.51 14.12 5.89
C ALA A 92 7.75 15.20 6.96
N SER A 93 8.14 16.41 6.54
CA SER A 93 8.37 17.54 7.46
C SER A 93 7.10 18.12 8.07
N ARG A 94 5.91 17.85 7.51
CA ARG A 94 4.62 18.39 7.98
C ARG A 94 3.81 17.43 8.86
N GLY A 95 4.27 16.18 8.99
CA GLY A 95 3.61 15.11 9.75
C GLY A 95 3.58 15.27 11.28
N SER A 96 4.11 16.36 11.83
CA SER A 96 4.15 16.63 13.28
C SER A 96 3.02 17.53 13.80
N THR A 97 1.91 17.67 13.07
CA THR A 97 0.83 18.62 13.44
C THR A 97 -0.25 17.94 14.29
N THR A 98 -0.08 18.08 15.61
CA THR A 98 -1.13 18.30 16.63
C THR A 98 -2.17 17.19 16.86
N ARG A 99 -1.88 16.33 17.85
CA ARG A 99 -2.91 15.67 18.66
C ARG A 99 -3.71 16.78 19.36
N ARG A 100 -4.87 17.15 18.81
CA ARG A 100 -5.82 18.02 19.51
C ARG A 100 -6.37 17.21 20.68
N THR A 101 -5.80 17.43 21.86
CA THR A 101 -6.40 16.98 23.11
C THR A 101 -7.78 17.59 23.17
N VAL A 102 -8.81 16.78 22.95
CA VAL A 102 -10.18 17.15 23.28
C VAL A 102 -10.18 17.20 24.81
N GLU A 103 -10.01 18.41 25.37
CA GLU A 103 -10.29 18.63 26.78
C GLU A 103 -11.78 18.35 26.98
N LEU A 104 -12.08 17.16 27.51
CA LEU A 104 -13.43 16.82 27.95
C LEU A 104 -13.80 17.82 29.05
N PRO A 105 -15.01 18.42 29.01
CA PRO A 105 -15.48 19.26 30.09
C PRO A 105 -15.39 18.45 31.39
N ARG A 106 -14.60 18.97 32.35
CA ARG A 106 -14.44 18.38 33.67
C ARG A 106 -15.82 18.39 34.32
N ILE A 107 -16.54 17.27 34.26
CA ILE A 107 -17.76 17.08 35.03
C ILE A 107 -17.28 17.00 36.48
N THR A 108 -17.33 18.13 37.17
CA THR A 108 -17.11 18.23 38.61
C THR A 108 -18.17 17.38 39.27
N THR A 109 -17.81 16.15 39.63
CA THR A 109 -18.46 15.38 40.68
C THR A 109 -18.01 15.95 42.02
N ASP A 110 -18.41 17.19 42.30
CA ASP A 110 -18.38 17.75 43.65
C ASP A 110 -19.76 18.28 43.98
N GLN A 111 -20.60 17.37 44.42
CA GLN A 111 -21.67 17.63 45.38
C GLN A 111 -21.76 16.38 46.27
N ARG A 112 -20.74 16.21 47.12
CA ARG A 112 -20.90 15.45 48.36
C ARG A 112 -21.76 16.28 49.30
N GLY A 113 -22.81 15.66 49.83
CA GLY A 113 -23.31 15.84 51.20
C GLY A 113 -23.60 17.25 51.69
N ALA A 114 -24.90 17.55 51.79
CA ALA A 114 -25.48 18.22 52.95
C ALA A 114 -26.88 17.64 53.18
#